data_AF-A0A2D5GVW9-F1
#
_entry.id   AF-A0A2D5GVW9-F1
#
_cell.length_a   1.000
_cell.length_b   1.000
_cell.length_c   1.000
_cell.angle_alpha   90.00
_cell.angle_beta   90.00
_cell.angle_gamma   90.00
#
_symmetry.space_group_name_H-M   'P 1'
#
loop_
_entity.id
_entity.type
_entity.pdbx_description
1 polymer ?
#
loop_
_entity_poly.entity_id
_entity_poly.type
_entity_poly.pdbx_seq_one_letter_code
_entity_poly.pdbx_strand_id
1 'polypeptide(L)' 'ALKDDNYQFVGTITFMVLGDNRVLWKASVKDDKDVLFCKVSVRDINRLMIRTETKAINRGAHAVWLDPHVLK' A
#
# COMPACT_ATOMS: atom_id res chain seq x y z
N ALA A 1 -8.71 -15.10 6.59
CA ALA A 1 -8.81 -13.62 6.70
C ALA A 1 -10.14 -13.29 7.34
N LEU A 2 -10.20 -12.33 8.26
CA LEU A 2 -11.45 -11.82 8.81
C LEU A 2 -12.13 -10.98 7.72
N LYS A 3 -12.93 -11.61 6.85
CA LYS A 3 -13.81 -10.90 5.94
C LYS A 3 -15.08 -10.56 6.70
N ASP A 4 -15.44 -9.28 6.69
CA ASP A 4 -16.81 -8.89 7.00
C ASP A 4 -17.64 -9.17 5.73
N ASP A 5 -18.34 -10.30 5.72
CA ASP A 5 -19.11 -10.77 4.56
C ASP A 5 -20.28 -9.81 4.20
N ASN A 6 -20.56 -8.82 5.05
CA ASN A 6 -21.67 -7.89 4.87
C ASN A 6 -21.27 -6.54 4.25
N TYR A 7 -19.99 -6.27 3.98
CA TYR A 7 -19.55 -4.99 3.42
C TYR A 7 -18.58 -5.15 2.25
N GLN A 8 -19.08 -4.85 1.04
CA GLN A 8 -18.25 -4.76 -0.15
C GLN A 8 -17.56 -3.40 -0.23
N PHE A 9 -16.22 -3.39 -0.25
CA PHE A 9 -15.45 -2.20 -0.54
C PHE A 9 -15.49 -1.89 -2.05
N VAL A 10 -15.91 -0.68 -2.41
CA VAL A 10 -16.06 -0.21 -3.81
C VAL A 10 -15.01 0.87 -4.15
N GLY A 11 -14.10 1.15 -3.21
CA GLY A 11 -13.08 2.18 -3.37
C GLY A 11 -11.80 1.66 -4.04
N THR A 12 -10.79 2.52 -4.03
CA THR A 12 -9.43 2.17 -4.40
C THR A 12 -8.53 2.33 -3.19
N ILE A 13 -7.65 1.38 -2.96
CA ILE A 13 -6.58 1.49 -1.96
C ILE A 13 -5.29 1.80 -2.72
N THR A 14 -4.60 2.83 -2.28
CA THR A 14 -3.35 3.30 -2.86
C THR A 14 -2.20 3.03 -1.90
N PHE A 15 -1.19 2.33 -2.41
CA PHE A 15 0.06 2.09 -1.71
C PHE A 15 1.13 3.04 -2.22
N MET A 16 1.96 3.54 -1.31
CA MET A 16 3.08 4.43 -1.63
C MET A 16 4.32 4.06 -0.81
N VAL A 17 5.48 4.18 -1.46
CA VAL A 17 6.78 4.23 -0.81
C VAL A 17 7.31 5.65 -0.93
N LEU A 18 7.67 6.25 0.18
CA LEU A 18 8.20 7.60 0.26
C LEU A 18 9.61 7.59 0.86
N GLY A 19 10.52 8.31 0.22
CA GLY A 19 11.85 8.61 0.75
C GLY A 19 12.00 10.11 0.93
N ASP A 20 12.26 10.56 2.15
CA ASP A 20 12.43 11.98 2.48
C ASP A 20 11.26 12.85 1.97
N ASN A 21 10.03 12.36 2.22
CA ASN A 21 8.75 12.93 1.77
C ASN A 21 8.52 12.95 0.24
N ARG A 22 9.41 12.38 -0.57
CA ARG A 22 9.21 12.20 -2.02
C ARG A 22 8.64 10.83 -2.33
N VAL A 23 7.67 10.77 -3.24
CA VAL A 23 7.12 9.50 -3.70
C VAL A 23 8.14 8.79 -4.58
N LEU A 24 8.63 7.64 -4.12
CA LEU A 24 9.54 6.77 -4.88
C LEU A 24 8.76 5.73 -5.69
N TRP A 25 7.63 5.28 -5.16
CA TRP A 25 6.74 4.33 -5.80
C TRP A 25 5.29 4.56 -5.37
N LYS A 26 4.35 4.33 -6.29
CA LYS A 26 2.91 4.45 -6.04
C LYS A 26 2.14 3.51 -6.95
N ALA A 27 1.21 2.76 -6.37
CA ALA A 27 0.29 1.93 -7.13
C ALA A 27 -1.03 1.76 -6.38
N SER A 28 -2.04 1.20 -7.04
CA SER A 28 -3.38 1.09 -6.49
C SER A 28 -4.01 -0.25 -6.80
N VAL A 29 -4.82 -0.74 -5.85
CA VAL A 29 -5.62 -1.96 -5.94
C VAL A 29 -7.09 -1.64 -5.73
N LYS A 30 -7.96 -2.48 -6.29
CA LYS A 30 -9.43 -2.36 -6.21
C LYS A 30 -10.06 -3.54 -5.50
N ASP A 31 -9.52 -4.74 -5.65
CA ASP A 31 -10.05 -5.94 -5.01
C ASP A 31 -8.96 -6.76 -4.29
N ASP A 32 -9.39 -7.79 -3.57
CA ASP A 32 -8.53 -8.64 -2.73
C ASP A 32 -7.71 -9.67 -3.54
N LYS A 33 -7.90 -9.72 -4.86
CA LYS A 33 -7.12 -10.55 -5.79
C LYS A 33 -5.98 -9.77 -6.44
N ASP A 34 -6.03 -8.45 -6.38
CA ASP A 34 -4.95 -7.59 -6.88
C ASP A 34 -3.67 -7.78 -6.05
N VAL A 35 -2.61 -8.21 -6.72
CA VAL A 35 -1.27 -8.35 -6.14
C VAL A 35 -0.30 -7.44 -6.89
N LEU A 36 0.46 -6.66 -6.13
CA LEU A 36 1.44 -5.72 -6.66
C LEU A 36 2.82 -6.01 -6.09
N PHE A 37 3.84 -5.98 -6.94
CA PHE A 37 5.24 -6.07 -6.54
C PHE A 37 5.86 -4.68 -6.50
N CYS A 38 6.57 -4.37 -5.42
CA CYS A 38 7.31 -3.13 -5.26
C CYS A 38 8.81 -3.43 -5.24
N LYS A 39 9.56 -2.85 -6.18
CA LYS A 39 11.02 -2.86 -6.20
C LYS A 39 11.51 -1.47 -6.56
N VAL A 40 12.00 -0.74 -5.57
CA VAL A 40 12.45 0.65 -5.72
C VAL A 40 13.77 0.86 -4.99
N SER A 41 14.66 1.66 -5.58
CA SER A 41 15.90 2.05 -4.91
C SER A 41 15.59 3.01 -3.77
N VAL A 42 16.18 2.74 -2.61
CA VAL A 42 16.14 3.61 -1.41
C VAL A 42 17.53 4.11 -1.05
N ARG A 43 18.45 4.13 -2.02
CA ARG A 43 19.80 4.66 -1.85
C ARG A 43 19.73 6.14 -1.50
N ASP A 44 20.57 6.56 -0.55
CA ASP A 44 20.70 7.95 -0.11
C ASP A 44 19.40 8.55 0.45
N ILE A 45 18.50 7.70 0.97
CA ILE A 45 17.28 8.10 1.66
C ILE A 45 17.48 8.05 3.17
N ASN A 46 17.20 9.15 3.87
CA ASN A 46 17.34 9.22 5.33
C ASN A 46 16.10 8.69 6.06
N ARG A 47 14.90 9.00 5.54
CA ARG A 47 13.63 8.54 6.09
C ARG A 47 12.82 7.83 5.04
N LEU A 48 12.70 6.51 5.19
CA LEU A 48 11.78 5.67 4.43
C LEU A 48 10.43 5.59 5.13
N MET A 49 9.34 5.71 4.38
CA MET A 49 7.98 5.55 4.85
C MET A 49 7.16 4.78 3.83
N ILE A 50 6.42 3.76 4.29
CA ILE A 50 5.34 3.16 3.51
C ILE A 50 4.02 3.76 3.96
N ARG A 51 3.14 4.07 3.02
CA ARG A 51 1.81 4.61 3.29
C ARG A 51 0.78 3.81 2.50
N THR A 52 -0.34 3.51 3.16
CA THR A 52 -1.53 2.94 2.55
C THR A 52 -2.67 3.91 2.80
N GLU A 53 -3.34 4.35 1.74
CA GLU A 53 -4.41 5.34 1.81
C GLU A 53 -5.60 4.89 0.98
N THR A 54 -6.80 5.32 1.36
CA THR A 54 -7.99 5.19 0.52
C THR A 54 -8.79 6.49 0.61
N LYS A 55 -9.48 6.83 -0.47
CA LYS A 55 -10.31 8.04 -0.50
C LYS A 55 -11.66 7.76 0.17
N ALA A 56 -12.15 8.77 0.90
CA ALA A 56 -13.46 8.82 1.55
C ALA A 56 -13.66 7.86 2.75
N ILE A 57 -13.64 6.54 2.56
CA ILE A 57 -13.99 5.57 3.61
C ILE A 57 -12.96 4.45 3.71
N ASN A 58 -12.60 4.09 4.94
CA ASN A 58 -11.67 3.01 5.24
C ASN A 58 -12.34 1.71 5.71
N ARG A 59 -13.67 1.71 5.90
CA ARG A 59 -14.43 0.48 6.19
C ARG A 59 -14.33 -0.48 5.01
N GLY A 60 -13.99 -1.74 5.28
CA GLY A 60 -13.78 -2.77 4.26
C GLY A 60 -12.53 -2.60 3.40
N ALA A 61 -11.74 -1.54 3.59
CA ALA A 61 -10.53 -1.25 2.83
C ALA A 61 -9.33 -2.08 3.33
N HIS A 62 -9.47 -3.41 3.34
CA HIS A 62 -8.45 -4.32 3.82
C HIS A 62 -7.32 -4.46 2.80
N ALA A 63 -6.10 -4.18 3.23
CA ALA A 63 -4.90 -4.23 2.42
C ALA A 63 -3.69 -4.49 3.31
N VAL A 64 -2.69 -5.21 2.80
CA VAL A 64 -1.50 -5.60 3.55
C VAL A 64 -0.24 -5.42 2.72
N TRP A 65 0.87 -5.09 3.39
CA TRP A 65 2.21 -5.25 2.85
C TRP A 65 2.70 -6.64 3.23
N LEU A 66 3.07 -7.46 2.24
CA LEU A 66 3.61 -8.78 2.46
C LEU A 66 5.13 -8.72 2.38
N ASP A 67 5.80 -9.21 3.43
CA ASP A 67 7.26 -9.29 3.55
C ASP A 67 8.02 -7.99 3.16
N PRO A 68 7.67 -6.82 3.72
CA PRO A 68 8.39 -5.59 3.41
C PRO A 68 9.81 -5.63 4.01
N HIS A 69 10.82 -5.61 3.15
CA HIS A 69 12.22 -5.59 3.56
C HIS A 69 13.05 -4.62 2.71
N VAL A 70 14.16 -4.16 3.29
CA VAL A 70 15.20 -3.38 2.59
C VAL A 70 16.39 -4.30 2.37
N LEU A 71 16.85 -4.36 1.11
CA LEU A 71 18.08 -5.06 0.77
C LEU A 71 19.28 -4.17 1.11
N LYS A 72 20.35 -4.78 1.64
CA LYS A 72 21.61 -4.10 1.95
C LYS A 72 22.37 -3.73 0.68
#